data_AF-A0A813FKJ4-F1
#
_entry.id   AF-A0A813FKJ4-F1
#
_cell.length_a   1.000
_cell.length_b   1.000
_cell.length_c   1.000
_cell.angle_alpha   90.00
_cell.angle_beta   90.00
_cell.angle_gamma   90.00
#
_symmetry.space_group_name_H-M   'P 1'
#
loop_
_entity.id
_entity.type
_entity.pdbx_description
1 polymer ?
#
loop_
_entity_poly.entity_id
_entity_poly.type
_entity_poly.pdbx_seq_one_letter_code
_entity_poly.pdbx_strand_id
1 'polypeptide(L)'
;LHTADIANPMKPWDLCEFLADRCLEEFFAQGDQEKALGIPVQMLNDRDKVNRPNSQVGFIEFVISPLAEKMVIILPELGYSALNV
;
A
#
# COMPACT_ATOMS: atom_id res chain seq x y z
N LEU A 1 -9.81 -13.08 -1.69
CA LEU A 1 -10.39 -11.74 -1.94
C LEU A 1 -9.45 -10.65 -1.46
N HIS A 2 -9.20 -10.52 -0.15
CA HIS A 2 -8.36 -9.46 0.41
C HIS A 2 -6.95 -9.36 -0.18
N THR A 3 -6.26 -10.49 -0.39
CA THR A 3 -4.92 -10.47 -1.03
C THR A 3 -4.96 -9.85 -2.42
N ALA A 4 -6.00 -10.10 -3.21
CA ALA A 4 -6.11 -9.53 -4.56
C ALA A 4 -6.38 -8.03 -4.53
N ASP A 5 -7.11 -7.55 -3.53
CA ASP A 5 -7.49 -6.14 -3.34
C ASP A 5 -6.27 -5.25 -3.03
N ILE A 6 -5.33 -5.77 -2.25
CA ILE A 6 -4.12 -5.04 -1.82
C ILE A 6 -2.83 -5.57 -2.44
N ALA A 7 -2.91 -6.32 -3.54
CA ALA A 7 -1.75 -6.93 -4.20
C ALA A 7 -0.81 -5.94 -4.92
N ASN A 8 -1.05 -4.63 -4.86
CA ASN A 8 -0.27 -3.62 -5.60
C ASN A 8 1.24 -3.75 -5.33
N PRO A 9 1.70 -3.94 -4.08
CA PRO A 9 3.13 -4.07 -3.79
C PRO A 9 3.77 -5.38 -4.27
N MET A 10 2.97 -6.32 -4.78
CA MET A 10 3.44 -7.59 -5.35
C MET A 10 3.51 -7.57 -6.88
N LYS A 11 3.30 -6.41 -7.51
CA LYS A 11 3.41 -6.21 -8.96
C LYS A 11 4.83 -5.79 -9.34
N PRO A 12 5.22 -5.89 -10.63
CA PRO A 12 6.47 -5.31 -11.11
C PRO A 12 6.63 -3.86 -10.69
N TRP A 13 7.88 -3.45 -10.43
CA TRP A 13 8.20 -2.15 -9.80
C TRP A 13 7.45 -0.96 -10.43
N ASP A 14 7.53 -0.80 -11.75
CA ASP A 14 6.92 0.35 -12.45
C ASP A 14 5.41 0.45 -12.20
N LEU A 15 4.72 -0.70 -12.10
CA LEU A 15 3.29 -0.74 -11.81
C LEU A 15 3.02 -0.52 -10.33
N CYS A 16 3.83 -1.11 -9.46
CA CYS A 16 3.75 -0.91 -8.01
C CYS A 16 3.88 0.58 -7.65
N GLU A 17 4.92 1.24 -8.15
CA GLU A 17 5.18 2.67 -7.92
C GLU A 17 4.04 3.54 -8.44
N PHE A 18 3.61 3.30 -9.68
CA PHE A 18 2.48 4.03 -10.27
C PHE A 18 1.20 3.93 -9.42
N LEU A 19 0.85 2.72 -8.98
CA LEU A 19 -0.35 2.48 -8.18
C LEU A 19 -0.24 3.06 -6.76
N ALA A 20 0.95 2.99 -6.15
CA ALA A 20 1.21 3.61 -4.86
C ALA A 20 1.02 5.14 -4.92
N ASP A 21 1.52 5.78 -5.98
CA ASP A 21 1.31 7.22 -6.18
C ASP A 21 -0.16 7.58 -6.40
N ARG A 22 -0.92 6.78 -7.15
CA ARG A 22 -2.37 7.01 -7.31
C ARG A 22 -3.12 6.92 -5.98
N CYS A 23 -2.80 5.93 -5.15
CA CYS A 23 -3.40 5.75 -3.84
C CYS A 23 -3.07 6.93 -2.91
N LEU A 24 -1.81 7.36 -2.86
CA LEU A 24 -1.39 8.49 -2.04
C LEU A 24 -2.02 9.81 -2.51
N GLU A 25 -2.13 10.06 -3.81
CA GLU A 25 -2.83 11.25 -4.32
C GLU A 25 -4.31 11.28 -3.89
N GLU A 26 -4.98 10.13 -3.85
CA GLU A 26 -6.36 10.04 -3.33
C GLU A 26 -6.43 10.39 -1.84
N PHE A 27 -5.52 9.82 -1.02
CA PHE A 27 -5.44 10.14 0.41
C PHE A 27 -5.16 11.61 0.65
N PHE A 28 -4.27 12.20 -0.14
CA PHE A 28 -3.94 13.61 -0.02
C PHE A 28 -5.08 14.53 -0.48
N ALA A 29 -5.82 14.15 -1.53
CA ALA A 29 -7.01 14.88 -1.93
C ALA A 29 -8.08 14.88 -0.82
N GLN A 30 -8.27 13.75 -0.13
CA GLN A 30 -9.13 13.69 1.04
C GLN A 30 -8.59 14.58 2.17
N GLY A 31 -7.28 14.52 2.47
CA GLY A 31 -6.68 15.34 3.53
C GLY A 31 -6.80 16.85 3.28
N ASP A 32 -6.72 17.28 2.03
CA ASP A 32 -6.93 18.69 1.66
C ASP A 32 -8.38 19.12 1.91
N GLN A 33 -9.35 18.24 1.62
CA GLN A 33 -10.76 18.49 1.96
C GLN A 33 -10.99 18.51 3.47
N GLU A 34 -10.36 17.60 4.22
CA GLU A 34 -10.41 17.58 5.69
C GLU A 34 -9.86 18.90 6.27
N LYS A 35 -8.73 19.42 5.74
CA LYS A 35 -8.17 20.73 6.10
C LYS A 35 -9.15 21.87 5.79
N ALA A 36 -9.74 21.88 4.59
CA ALA A 36 -10.67 22.92 4.16
C ALA A 36 -11.95 22.96 5.00
N LEU A 37 -12.42 21.79 5.46
CA LEU A 37 -13.58 21.66 6.35
C LEU A 37 -13.25 21.96 7.82
N GLY A 38 -11.97 22.13 8.17
CA GLY A 38 -11.54 22.35 9.55
C GLY A 38 -11.71 21.12 10.45
N ILE A 39 -11.74 19.91 9.87
CA ILE A 39 -11.85 18.65 10.61
C ILE A 39 -10.48 17.96 10.75
N PRO A 40 -10.31 17.02 11.70
CA PRO A 40 -9.05 16.32 11.88
C PRO A 40 -8.60 15.57 10.62
N VAL A 41 -7.37 15.83 10.18
CA VAL A 41 -6.75 15.16 9.03
C VAL A 41 -6.16 13.83 9.48
N GLN A 42 -6.45 12.75 8.77
CA GLN A 42 -5.87 11.44 9.07
C GLN A 42 -4.36 11.41 8.77
N MET A 43 -3.60 10.60 9.52
CA MET A 43 -2.13 10.58 9.45
C MET A 43 -1.57 10.38 8.04
N LEU A 44 -2.16 9.47 7.26
CA LEU A 44 -1.72 9.16 5.89
C LEU A 44 -2.29 10.13 4.83
N ASN A 45 -3.24 10.97 5.22
CA ASN A 45 -3.89 11.92 4.32
C ASN A 45 -3.20 13.30 4.32
N ASP A 46 -2.28 13.55 5.28
CA ASP A 46 -1.56 14.83 5.35
C ASP A 46 -0.31 14.83 4.48
N ARG A 47 -0.44 15.36 3.24
CA ARG A 47 0.67 15.47 2.27
C ARG A 47 1.90 16.23 2.78
N ASP A 48 1.75 17.06 3.80
CA ASP A 48 2.85 17.84 4.38
C ASP A 48 3.66 17.04 5.42
N LYS A 49 3.14 15.88 5.86
CA LYS A 49 3.74 15.06 6.92
C LYS A 49 4.11 13.66 6.47
N VAL A 50 3.47 13.13 5.42
CA VAL A 50 3.72 11.77 4.95
C VAL A 50 5.07 11.67 4.24
N ASN A 51 5.91 10.76 4.73
CA ASN A 51 7.05 10.26 3.98
C ASN A 51 6.58 9.10 3.08
N ARG A 52 6.50 9.34 1.75
CA ARG A 52 5.93 8.36 0.81
C ARG A 52 6.67 7.01 0.81
N PRO A 53 8.02 6.95 0.73
CA PRO A 53 8.72 5.66 0.80
C PRO A 53 8.43 4.89 2.09
N ASN A 54 8.53 5.56 3.24
CA ASN A 54 8.34 4.90 4.54
C ASN A 54 6.91 4.42 4.75
N SER A 55 5.90 5.11 4.18
CA SER A 55 4.52 4.64 4.26
C SER A 55 4.31 3.34 3.47
N GLN A 56 4.96 3.20 2.31
CA GLN A 56 4.90 1.96 1.53
C GLN A 56 5.68 0.82 2.20
N VAL A 57 6.88 1.11 2.75
CA VAL A 57 7.66 0.13 3.53
C VAL A 57 6.85 -0.39 4.70
N GLY A 58 6.23 0.49 5.48
CA GLY A 58 5.39 0.08 6.61
C GLY A 58 4.17 -0.73 6.17
N PHE A 59 3.51 -0.36 5.08
CA PHE A 59 2.38 -1.13 4.55
C PHE A 59 2.80 -2.53 4.10
N ILE A 60 3.95 -2.65 3.43
CA ILE A 60 4.50 -3.93 3.00
C ILE A 60 4.86 -4.80 4.22
N GLU A 61 5.60 -4.24 5.17
CA GLU A 61 6.10 -4.96 6.34
C GLU A 61 4.96 -5.46 7.24
N PHE A 62 3.99 -4.59 7.53
CA PHE A 62 2.98 -4.89 8.54
C PHE A 62 1.68 -5.47 7.98
N VAL A 63 1.41 -5.33 6.68
CA VAL A 63 0.16 -5.82 6.06
C VAL A 63 0.43 -6.87 4.98
N ILE A 64 1.30 -6.55 4.02
CA ILE A 64 1.49 -7.42 2.84
C ILE A 64 2.30 -8.67 3.18
N SER A 65 3.45 -8.56 3.84
CA SER A 65 4.31 -9.70 4.16
C SER A 65 3.57 -10.76 4.98
N PRO A 66 2.90 -10.42 6.10
CA PRO A 66 2.16 -11.42 6.88
C PRO A 66 1.06 -12.10 6.06
N LEU A 67 0.37 -11.35 5.20
CA LEU A 67 -0.67 -11.92 4.34
C LEU A 67 -0.08 -12.87 3.28
N ALA A 68 1.01 -12.47 2.64
CA ALA A 68 1.69 -13.28 1.62
C ALA A 68 2.23 -14.59 2.22
N GLU A 69 2.84 -14.53 3.41
CA GLU A 69 3.32 -15.73 4.12
C GLU A 69 2.19 -16.74 4.40
N LYS A 70 1.03 -16.26 4.85
CA LYS A 70 -0.14 -17.15 5.06
C LYS A 70 -0.68 -17.71 3.75
N MET A 71 -0.63 -16.93 2.67
CA MET A 71 -1.05 -17.40 1.35
C MET A 71 -0.14 -18.51 0.82
N VAL A 72 1.17 -18.45 1.03
CA VAL A 72 2.11 -19.51 0.61
C VAL A 72 1.86 -20.81 1.39
N ILE A 73 1.48 -20.74 2.67
CA ILE A 73 1.13 -21.93 3.45
C ILE A 73 -0.10 -22.64 2.85
N ILE A 74 -1.10 -21.89 2.40
CA ILE A 74 -2.36 -22.43 1.87
C ILE A 74 -2.21 -22.86 0.40
N LEU A 75 -1.43 -22.11 -0.38
CA LEU A 75 -1.16 -22.32 -1.80
C LEU A 75 0.36 -22.34 -2.05
N PRO A 76 1.04 -23.47 -1.80
CA PRO A 76 2.50 -23.56 -1.87
C PRO A 76 3.10 -23.20 -3.24
N GLU A 77 2.34 -23.40 -4.32
CA GLU A 77 2.68 -23.03 -5.69
C GLU A 77 3.05 -21.53 -5.83
N LEU A 78 2.49 -20.66 -4.97
CA LEU A 78 2.78 -19.22 -4.96
C LEU A 78 4.22 -18.90 -4.49
N GLY A 79 4.86 -19.80 -3.74
CA GLY A 79 6.22 -19.59 -3.21
C GLY A 79 7.28 -19.42 -4.30
N TYR A 80 7.09 -20.04 -5.46
CA TYR A 80 8.02 -19.91 -6.61
C TYR A 80 7.82 -18.62 -7.40
N SER A 81 6.65 -17.99 -7.31
CA SER A 81 6.35 -16.75 -8.02
C SER A 81 6.84 -15.51 -7.26
N ALA A 82 6.92 -15.58 -5.94
CA ALA A 82 7.34 -14.46 -5.08
C ALA A 82 8.86 -14.18 -5.07
N LEU A 83 9.68 -15.10 -5.60
CA LEU A 83 11.14 -14.97 -5.66
C LEU A 83 11.68 -14.59 -7.06
N ASN A 84 10.80 -14.46 -8.05
CA ASN A 84 11.14 -14.23 -9.46
C ASN A 84 10.57 -12.91 -10.02
N VAL A 85 10.14 -11.99 -9.15
CA VAL A 85 9.77 -10.61 -9.51
C VAL A 85 10.80 -9.66 -8.92
#